data_AF-A0A5S4FPX2-F1
#
_entry.id   AF-A0A5S4FPX2-F1
#
_cell.length_a   1.000
_cell.length_b   1.000
_cell.length_c   1.000
_cell.angle_alpha   90.00
_cell.angle_beta   90.00
_cell.angle_gamma   90.00
#
_symmetry.space_group_name_H-M   'P 1'
#
loop_
_entity.id
_entity.type
_entity.pdbx_description
1 polymer ?
#
loop_
_entity_poly.entity_id
_entity_poly.type
_entity_poly.pdbx_seq_one_letter_code
_entity_poly.pdbx_strand_id
1 'polypeptide(L)'
;MPRRGPSRADREVTAALAERDLRCSPAQLERWRHVGLLPTNTRRGAGRGSASTLEPETVEIAAALARHARQGRDLRLAVLDWFAEAGLPQPGRPPVPEPPPAAVHAALEWMSATCPIRRLIGQARQARTEPDIDAFYRMASNAFDNEPIAPIAFDVADMRAAILARRELEEDAPSRSSGRQAVVQLIAAAGLGIEEIGVDAFIEALATLYPALPLKDLQGVLSDEAFSGEMDALLKQFARFDGPPAIQSAGIDELRQARTVLYQLSGVAAFYRGYALLMPDTAGLAALRARVDELGAGHLLMMVSGWSMTRRTRDFAAGLDGCMQPWAVRLSDELMKQMRDGPPLLGGPDDAHTAETFMEDWVAMFKTRIPAE
;
A
#
# COMPACT_ATOMS: atom_id res chain seq x y z
N MET A 1 29.97 -15.86 23.54
CA MET A 1 30.44 -17.20 23.14
C MET A 1 29.36 -17.86 22.29
N PRO A 2 29.67 -18.33 21.07
CA PRO A 2 28.69 -19.07 20.26
C PRO A 2 28.34 -20.38 20.96
N ARG A 3 27.04 -20.74 20.98
CA ARG A 3 26.55 -21.97 21.62
C ARG A 3 27.14 -23.22 20.94
N ARG A 4 27.44 -24.26 21.74
CA ARG A 4 27.79 -25.61 21.25
C ARG A 4 26.55 -26.28 20.63
N GLY A 5 26.25 -25.95 19.37
CA GLY A 5 25.23 -26.61 18.55
C GLY A 5 23.78 -26.15 18.80
N PRO A 6 22.85 -26.50 17.88
CA PRO A 6 21.43 -26.15 18.00
C PRO A 6 20.79 -26.82 19.21
N SER A 7 19.99 -26.06 19.96
CA SER A 7 19.24 -26.59 21.10
C SER A 7 18.12 -27.54 20.64
N ARG A 8 17.56 -28.33 21.56
CA ARG A 8 16.41 -29.21 21.25
C ARG A 8 15.26 -28.42 20.64
N ALA A 9 14.92 -27.27 21.22
CA ALA A 9 13.88 -26.38 20.70
C ALA A 9 14.22 -25.84 19.30
N ASP A 10 15.49 -25.55 18.99
CA ASP A 10 15.88 -25.12 17.63
C ASP A 10 15.68 -26.23 16.60
N ARG A 11 15.95 -27.49 16.98
CA ARG A 11 15.69 -28.64 16.11
C ARG A 11 14.20 -28.85 15.89
N GLU A 12 13.38 -28.70 16.94
CA GLU A 12 11.92 -28.80 16.86
C GLU A 12 11.34 -27.70 15.93
N VAL A 13 11.78 -26.45 16.06
CA VAL A 13 11.39 -25.37 15.13
C VAL A 13 11.82 -25.69 13.70
N THR A 14 13.07 -26.12 13.50
CA THR A 14 13.60 -26.42 12.15
C THR A 14 12.81 -27.56 11.50
N ALA A 15 12.45 -28.59 12.26
CA ALA A 15 11.63 -29.71 11.77
C ALA A 15 10.22 -29.24 11.40
N ALA A 16 9.55 -28.48 12.27
CA ALA A 16 8.21 -27.96 12.01
C ALA A 16 8.15 -27.01 10.80
N LEU A 17 9.24 -26.27 10.55
CA LEU A 17 9.36 -25.44 9.34
C LEU A 17 9.57 -26.29 8.09
N ALA A 18 10.40 -27.34 8.18
CA ALA A 18 10.65 -28.24 7.06
C ALA A 18 9.37 -28.98 6.60
N GLU A 19 8.48 -29.36 7.53
CA GLU A 19 7.15 -29.91 7.23
C GLU A 19 6.26 -28.96 6.42
N ARG A 20 6.59 -27.67 6.38
CA ARG A 20 5.88 -26.61 5.63
C ARG A 20 6.68 -26.12 4.43
N ASP A 21 7.69 -26.88 4.00
CA ASP A 21 8.65 -26.51 2.94
C ASP A 21 9.41 -25.20 3.21
N LEU A 22 9.50 -24.79 4.48
CA LEU A 22 10.27 -23.63 4.91
C LEU A 22 11.64 -24.08 5.45
N ARG A 23 12.68 -23.32 5.10
CA ARG A 23 14.06 -23.60 5.53
C ARG A 23 14.58 -22.49 6.41
N CYS A 24 15.19 -22.87 7.53
CA CYS A 24 15.98 -21.97 8.35
C CYS A 24 17.22 -22.71 8.87
N SER A 25 18.32 -21.97 9.02
CA SER A 25 19.52 -22.45 9.69
C SER A 25 19.50 -22.05 11.17
N PRO A 26 20.21 -22.80 12.05
CA PRO A 26 20.38 -22.41 13.45
C PRO A 26 20.93 -20.98 13.63
N ALA A 27 21.82 -20.54 12.73
CA ALA A 27 22.37 -19.19 12.74
C ALA A 27 21.29 -18.13 12.44
N GLN A 28 20.33 -18.42 11.56
CA GLN A 28 19.19 -17.52 11.32
C GLN A 28 18.31 -17.40 12.57
N LEU A 29 17.99 -18.51 13.24
CA LEU A 29 17.23 -18.49 14.49
C LEU A 29 17.94 -17.70 15.58
N GLU A 30 19.25 -17.86 15.73
CA GLU A 30 20.05 -17.09 16.70
C GLU A 30 20.05 -15.60 16.36
N ARG A 31 20.24 -15.24 15.07
CA ARG A 31 20.16 -13.85 14.61
C ARG A 31 18.81 -13.22 14.91
N TRP A 32 17.70 -13.90 14.62
CA TRP A 32 16.35 -13.36 14.87
C TRP A 32 16.07 -13.16 16.35
N ARG A 33 16.55 -14.05 17.23
CA ARG A 33 16.46 -13.85 18.68
C ARG A 33 17.31 -12.70 19.16
N HIS A 34 18.53 -12.56 18.63
CA HIS A 34 19.45 -11.50 19.02
C HIS A 34 18.86 -10.11 18.76
N VAL A 35 18.11 -9.94 17.66
CA VAL A 35 17.43 -8.69 17.34
C VAL A 35 16.00 -8.59 17.90
N GLY A 36 15.59 -9.54 18.75
CA GLY A 36 14.29 -9.53 19.43
C GLY A 36 13.07 -9.87 18.55
N LEU A 37 13.27 -10.40 17.33
CA LEU A 37 12.16 -10.80 16.45
C LEU A 37 11.61 -12.18 16.74
N LEU A 38 12.43 -13.05 17.34
CA LEU A 38 12.02 -14.38 17.79
C LEU A 38 12.16 -14.45 19.31
N PRO A 39 11.17 -14.99 20.04
CA PRO A 39 11.30 -15.19 21.48
C PRO A 39 12.54 -16.01 21.85
N THR A 40 13.18 -15.64 22.96
CA THR A 40 14.28 -16.43 23.50
C THR A 40 13.76 -17.69 24.17
N ASN A 41 14.46 -18.82 23.98
CA ASN A 41 14.05 -20.08 24.62
C ASN A 41 14.10 -19.91 26.14
N THR A 42 12.93 -19.98 26.79
CA THR A 42 12.83 -19.95 28.24
C THR A 42 13.50 -21.19 28.80
N ARG A 43 14.58 -20.99 29.57
CA ARG A 43 15.27 -22.09 30.25
C ARG A 43 14.56 -22.36 31.57
N ARG A 44 13.82 -23.47 31.67
CA ARG A 44 13.43 -24.00 32.97
C ARG A 44 14.48 -25.02 33.41
N GLY A 45 15.02 -24.83 34.60
CA GLY A 45 16.02 -25.72 35.18
C GLY A 45 15.94 -25.74 36.71
N ALA A 46 15.41 -26.83 37.25
CA ALA A 46 15.68 -27.28 38.61
C ALA A 46 16.14 -28.76 38.49
N GLY A 47 17.46 -29.01 38.56
CA GLY A 47 18.04 -30.37 38.53
C GLY A 47 18.36 -30.95 37.13
N ARG A 48 19.25 -31.95 37.09
CA ARG A 48 19.92 -32.59 35.93
C ARG A 48 19.02 -32.77 34.67
N GLY A 49 18.89 -31.72 33.89
CA GLY A 49 18.21 -31.72 32.58
C GLY A 49 17.57 -30.37 32.30
N SER A 50 18.10 -29.63 31.32
CA SER A 50 17.44 -28.40 30.85
C SER A 50 16.38 -28.78 29.81
N ALA A 51 15.11 -28.64 30.17
CA ALA A 51 14.00 -28.75 29.23
C ALA A 51 13.70 -27.35 28.68
N SER A 52 13.91 -27.13 27.39
CA SER A 52 13.39 -25.96 26.68
C SER A 52 12.03 -26.34 26.12
N THR A 53 10.97 -25.68 26.57
CA THR A 53 9.63 -25.84 26.01
C THR A 53 9.46 -24.87 24.84
N LEU A 54 8.97 -25.37 23.72
CA LEU A 54 8.65 -24.56 22.54
C LEU A 54 7.19 -24.09 22.64
N GLU A 55 6.98 -22.78 22.70
CA GLU A 55 5.62 -22.22 22.57
C GLU A 55 5.16 -22.37 21.11
N PRO A 56 3.95 -22.86 20.82
CA PRO A 56 3.45 -23.03 19.45
C PRO A 56 3.57 -21.76 18.59
N GLU A 57 3.35 -20.59 19.20
CA GLU A 57 3.50 -19.29 18.56
C GLU A 57 4.92 -19.04 18.03
N THR A 58 5.95 -19.63 18.65
CA THR A 58 7.35 -19.50 18.19
C THR A 58 7.54 -20.12 16.81
N VAL A 59 6.84 -21.21 16.51
CA VAL A 59 6.89 -21.84 15.18
C VAL A 59 6.24 -20.94 14.14
N GLU A 60 5.11 -20.30 14.48
CA GLU A 60 4.42 -19.39 13.55
C GLU A 60 5.22 -18.11 13.29
N ILE A 61 5.84 -17.53 14.34
CA ILE A 61 6.77 -16.39 14.19
C ILE A 61 7.96 -16.78 13.32
N ALA A 62 8.57 -17.94 13.58
CA ALA A 62 9.70 -18.43 12.79
C ALA A 62 9.28 -18.73 11.34
N ALA A 63 8.05 -19.16 11.10
CA ALA A 63 7.50 -19.41 9.76
C ALA A 63 7.33 -18.11 8.98
N ALA A 64 6.76 -17.07 9.61
CA ALA A 64 6.67 -15.74 9.01
C ALA A 64 8.05 -15.17 8.67
N LEU A 65 9.00 -15.25 9.60
CA LEU A 65 10.38 -14.82 9.37
C LEU A 65 11.06 -15.64 8.27
N ALA A 66 10.85 -16.95 8.19
CA ALA A 66 11.41 -17.79 7.12
C ALA A 66 10.87 -17.42 5.73
N ARG A 67 9.59 -17.03 5.62
CA ARG A 67 9.00 -16.55 4.36
C ARG A 67 9.63 -15.23 3.87
N HIS A 68 9.89 -14.31 4.79
CA HIS A 68 10.22 -12.92 4.47
C HIS A 68 11.71 -12.57 4.59
N ALA A 69 12.43 -13.13 5.56
CA ALA A 69 13.83 -12.83 5.88
C ALA A 69 14.82 -13.65 5.02
N ARG A 70 14.75 -13.46 3.71
CA ARG A 70 15.62 -14.11 2.72
C ARG A 70 17.08 -13.66 2.83
N GLN A 71 18.00 -14.50 2.38
CA GLN A 71 19.44 -14.17 2.34
C GLN A 71 19.69 -12.90 1.52
N GLY A 72 20.54 -12.00 2.04
CA GLY A 72 20.88 -10.73 1.39
C GLY A 72 19.81 -9.63 1.52
N ARG A 73 18.62 -9.94 2.07
CA ARG A 73 17.57 -8.96 2.29
C ARG A 73 17.69 -8.30 3.67
N ASP A 74 17.44 -7.00 3.71
CA ASP A 74 17.35 -6.26 4.98
C ASP A 74 16.21 -6.80 5.83
N LEU A 75 16.49 -7.05 7.12
CA LEU A 75 15.54 -7.66 8.03
C LEU A 75 14.35 -6.74 8.33
N ARG A 76 14.53 -5.41 8.23
CA ARG A 76 13.45 -4.43 8.38
C ARG A 76 12.39 -4.58 7.28
N LEU A 77 12.81 -4.90 6.06
CA LEU A 77 11.86 -5.20 4.98
C LEU A 77 11.05 -6.46 5.29
N ALA A 78 11.70 -7.48 5.87
CA ALA A 78 11.02 -8.70 6.26
C ALA A 78 10.00 -8.47 7.39
N VAL A 79 10.28 -7.55 8.31
CA VAL A 79 9.32 -7.15 9.36
C VAL A 79 8.09 -6.47 8.76
N LEU A 80 8.26 -5.61 7.77
CA LEU A 80 7.14 -4.96 7.10
C LEU A 80 6.29 -5.95 6.27
N ASP A 81 6.93 -6.88 5.56
CA ASP A 81 6.21 -7.95 4.85
C ASP A 81 5.47 -8.88 5.83
N TRP A 82 6.07 -9.18 6.98
CA TRP A 82 5.42 -9.92 8.06
C TRP A 82 4.24 -9.13 8.64
N PHE A 83 4.40 -7.84 8.93
CA PHE A 83 3.32 -6.99 9.40
C PHE A 83 2.17 -6.92 8.39
N ALA A 84 2.48 -6.86 7.09
CA ALA A 84 1.47 -6.97 6.05
C ALA A 84 0.74 -8.33 6.15
N GLU A 85 1.46 -9.46 6.15
CA GLU A 85 0.86 -10.80 6.19
C GLU A 85 -0.02 -11.04 7.43
N ALA A 86 0.38 -10.54 8.60
CA ALA A 86 -0.37 -10.69 9.85
C ALA A 86 -1.77 -10.07 9.81
N GLY A 87 -2.00 -9.08 8.94
CA GLY A 87 -3.31 -8.45 8.75
C GLY A 87 -4.21 -9.13 7.72
N LEU A 88 -3.72 -10.17 7.02
CA LEU A 88 -4.49 -10.83 5.97
C LEU A 88 -5.22 -12.06 6.53
N PRO A 89 -6.54 -12.17 6.38
CA PRO A 89 -7.25 -13.40 6.68
C PRO A 89 -6.79 -14.48 5.71
N GLN A 90 -6.36 -15.64 6.23
CA GLN A 90 -5.98 -16.80 5.43
C GLN A 90 -6.94 -17.96 5.71
N PRO A 91 -7.95 -18.19 4.85
CA PRO A 91 -8.87 -19.32 5.01
C PRO A 91 -8.11 -20.65 5.11
N GLY A 92 -8.48 -21.47 6.11
CA GLY A 92 -7.88 -22.79 6.31
C GLY A 92 -6.43 -22.79 6.84
N ARG A 93 -5.88 -21.63 7.24
CA ARG A 93 -4.56 -21.52 7.85
C ARG A 93 -4.63 -20.86 9.23
N PRO A 94 -3.73 -21.20 10.16
CA PRO A 94 -3.59 -20.46 11.40
C PRO A 94 -3.30 -18.97 11.13
N PRO A 95 -3.81 -18.05 11.97
CA PRO A 95 -3.49 -16.64 11.85
C PRO A 95 -1.98 -16.44 12.06
N VAL A 96 -1.41 -15.56 11.25
CA VAL A 96 0.00 -15.19 11.40
C VAL A 96 0.13 -14.25 12.58
N PRO A 97 1.00 -14.54 13.58
CA PRO A 97 1.17 -13.69 14.75
C PRO A 97 1.71 -12.32 14.35
N GLU A 98 1.45 -11.30 15.15
CA GLU A 98 1.93 -9.94 14.89
C GLU A 98 3.43 -9.81 15.18
N PRO A 99 4.19 -9.04 14.37
CA PRO A 99 5.56 -8.68 14.71
C PRO A 99 5.63 -7.81 15.98
N PRO A 100 6.80 -7.80 16.66
CA PRO A 100 7.02 -6.90 17.78
C PRO A 100 6.78 -5.44 17.37
N PRO A 101 5.97 -4.66 18.11
CA PRO A 101 5.64 -3.28 17.75
C PRO A 101 6.88 -2.41 17.49
N ALA A 102 7.88 -2.49 18.38
CA ALA A 102 9.12 -1.73 18.24
C ALA A 102 9.88 -2.05 16.94
N ALA A 103 9.80 -3.30 16.46
CA ALA A 103 10.41 -3.68 15.19
C ALA A 103 9.67 -3.10 13.99
N VAL A 104 8.33 -3.02 14.05
CA VAL A 104 7.50 -2.38 13.01
C VAL A 104 7.84 -0.90 12.92
N HIS A 105 7.86 -0.18 14.04
CA HIS A 105 8.23 1.24 14.07
C HIS A 105 9.63 1.47 13.50
N ALA A 106 10.64 0.74 14.00
CA ALA A 106 12.01 0.89 13.50
C ALA A 106 12.13 0.59 11.99
N ALA A 107 11.33 -0.35 11.47
CA ALA A 107 11.32 -0.65 10.05
C ALA A 107 10.64 0.44 9.22
N LEU A 108 9.53 0.99 9.69
CA LEU A 108 8.83 2.10 9.03
C LEU A 108 9.66 3.40 9.07
N GLU A 109 10.30 3.72 10.19
CA GLU A 109 11.22 4.86 10.33
C GLU A 109 12.40 4.75 9.36
N TRP A 110 13.02 3.56 9.30
CA TRP A 110 14.11 3.33 8.35
C TRP A 110 13.64 3.46 6.89
N MET A 111 12.46 2.92 6.56
CA MET A 111 11.88 3.06 5.23
C MET A 111 11.63 4.54 4.88
N SER A 112 11.09 5.27 5.85
CA SER A 112 10.83 6.71 5.76
C SER A 112 12.10 7.49 5.46
N ALA A 113 13.19 7.20 6.16
CA ALA A 113 14.49 7.85 6.00
C ALA A 113 15.21 7.48 4.68
N THR A 114 14.89 6.31 4.11
CA THR A 114 15.51 5.83 2.86
C THR A 114 14.70 6.15 1.61
N CYS A 115 13.47 6.67 1.74
CA CYS A 115 12.62 7.06 0.63
C CYS A 115 13.17 8.30 -0.12
N PRO A 116 13.48 8.20 -1.44
CA PRO A 116 14.02 9.31 -2.22
C PRO A 116 13.11 10.54 -2.23
N ILE A 117 11.80 10.35 -2.43
CA ILE A 117 10.80 11.43 -2.44
C ILE A 117 10.84 12.21 -1.12
N ARG A 118 10.86 11.50 0.01
CA ARG A 118 10.88 12.16 1.33
C ARG A 118 12.19 12.90 1.60
N ARG A 119 13.32 12.38 1.09
CA ARG A 119 14.59 13.12 1.13
C ARG A 119 14.52 14.42 0.34
N LEU A 120 13.92 14.39 -0.86
CA LEU A 120 13.71 15.58 -1.67
C LEU A 120 12.77 16.59 -0.99
N ILE A 121 11.68 16.13 -0.36
CA ILE A 121 10.80 16.99 0.45
C ILE A 121 11.59 17.62 1.60
N GLY A 122 12.40 16.85 2.33
CA GLY A 122 13.25 17.36 3.40
C GLY A 122 14.27 18.41 2.92
N GLN A 123 14.81 18.24 1.71
CA GLN A 123 15.72 19.20 1.10
C GLN A 123 15.00 20.47 0.64
N ALA A 124 13.82 20.34 0.03
CA ALA A 124 12.95 21.47 -0.27
C ALA A 124 12.63 22.26 1.01
N ARG A 125 12.28 21.59 2.12
CA ARG A 125 12.06 22.24 3.42
C ARG A 125 13.28 22.94 4.00
N GLN A 126 14.49 22.62 3.55
CA GLN A 126 15.73 23.27 4.00
C GLN A 126 16.16 24.41 3.07
N ALA A 127 15.59 24.51 1.86
CA ALA A 127 15.85 25.64 0.98
C ALA A 127 15.27 26.91 1.60
N ARG A 128 16.11 27.95 1.73
CA ARG A 128 15.73 29.24 2.33
C ARG A 128 16.00 30.41 1.41
N THR A 129 16.85 30.21 0.41
CA THR A 129 17.25 31.23 -0.55
C THR A 129 16.93 30.78 -1.97
N GLU A 130 16.79 31.73 -2.90
CA GLU A 130 16.56 31.44 -4.32
C GLU A 130 17.61 30.47 -4.91
N PRO A 131 18.93 30.60 -4.62
CA PRO A 131 19.92 29.59 -5.01
C PRO A 131 19.67 28.18 -4.47
N ASP A 132 19.13 28.05 -3.26
CA ASP A 132 18.82 26.74 -2.66
C ASP A 132 17.60 26.11 -3.34
N ILE A 133 16.59 26.92 -3.66
CA ILE A 133 15.38 26.50 -4.37
C ILE A 133 15.76 26.01 -5.77
N ASP A 134 16.58 26.76 -6.49
CA ASP A 134 17.13 26.36 -7.78
C ASP A 134 17.94 25.06 -7.70
N ALA A 135 18.74 24.89 -6.65
CA ALA A 135 19.50 23.66 -6.41
C ALA A 135 18.58 22.47 -6.14
N PHE A 136 17.49 22.67 -5.39
CA PHE A 136 16.46 21.67 -5.19
C PHE A 136 15.81 21.24 -6.51
N TYR A 137 15.34 22.18 -7.34
CA TYR A 137 14.67 21.84 -8.61
C TYR A 137 15.58 21.06 -9.56
N ARG A 138 16.87 21.43 -9.64
CA ARG A 138 17.87 20.66 -10.42
C ARG A 138 18.02 19.23 -9.90
N MET A 139 18.21 19.09 -8.59
CA MET A 139 18.40 17.78 -7.97
C MET A 139 17.14 16.90 -8.09
N ALA A 140 15.96 17.46 -7.88
CA ALA A 140 14.69 16.75 -8.00
C ALA A 140 14.45 16.29 -9.44
N SER A 141 14.71 17.16 -10.43
CA SER A 141 14.62 16.80 -11.84
C SER A 141 15.55 15.63 -12.19
N ASN A 142 16.82 15.72 -11.76
CA ASN A 142 17.81 14.67 -12.00
C ASN A 142 17.44 13.33 -11.34
N ALA A 143 16.81 13.37 -10.15
CA ALA A 143 16.39 12.16 -9.45
C ALA A 143 15.35 11.34 -10.22
N PHE A 144 14.60 11.98 -11.12
CA PHE A 144 13.56 11.34 -11.93
C PHE A 144 13.91 11.25 -13.42
N ASP A 145 15.15 11.56 -13.82
CA ASP A 145 15.58 11.50 -15.23
C ASP A 145 15.39 10.12 -15.89
N ASN A 146 15.44 9.05 -15.10
CA ASN A 146 15.35 7.66 -15.57
C ASN A 146 14.09 6.92 -15.08
N GLU A 147 13.20 7.59 -14.35
CA GLU A 147 11.99 6.94 -13.81
C GLU A 147 10.82 7.15 -14.79
N PRO A 148 10.19 6.06 -15.28
CA PRO A 148 8.97 6.18 -16.08
C PRO A 148 7.82 6.63 -15.17
N ILE A 149 7.64 7.94 -15.03
CA ILE A 149 6.47 8.53 -14.39
C ILE A 149 5.39 8.64 -15.47
N ALA A 150 4.64 7.56 -15.65
CA ALA A 150 3.42 7.60 -16.45
C ALA A 150 2.31 8.28 -15.63
N PRO A 151 1.55 9.21 -16.23
CA PRO A 151 0.28 9.67 -15.67
C PRO A 151 -0.55 8.45 -15.29
N ILE A 152 -1.16 8.47 -14.11
CA ILE A 152 -2.15 7.46 -13.79
C ILE A 152 -3.41 7.90 -14.53
N ALA A 153 -3.52 7.56 -15.81
CA ALA A 153 -4.73 7.77 -16.61
C ALA A 153 -5.45 6.43 -16.66
N PHE A 154 -6.25 6.14 -15.63
CA PHE A 154 -6.98 4.88 -15.54
C PHE A 154 -8.45 5.16 -15.28
N ASP A 155 -9.21 5.28 -16.36
CA ASP A 155 -10.67 5.20 -16.31
C ASP A 155 -11.09 3.75 -16.61
N VAL A 156 -11.83 3.15 -15.67
CA VAL A 156 -12.22 1.74 -15.72
C VAL A 156 -13.31 1.51 -16.77
N ALA A 157 -14.23 2.47 -16.94
CA ALA A 157 -15.30 2.37 -17.92
C ALA A 157 -14.75 2.48 -19.34
N ASP A 158 -13.83 3.44 -19.58
CA ASP A 158 -13.18 3.61 -20.87
C ASP A 158 -12.31 2.41 -21.23
N MET A 159 -11.55 1.87 -20.27
CA MET A 159 -10.76 0.67 -20.52
C MET A 159 -11.64 -0.53 -20.85
N ARG A 160 -12.78 -0.71 -20.14
CA ARG A 160 -13.74 -1.77 -20.49
C ARG A 160 -14.28 -1.57 -21.90
N ALA A 161 -14.68 -0.35 -22.25
CA ALA A 161 -15.21 -0.01 -23.56
C ALA A 161 -14.19 -0.28 -24.67
N ALA A 162 -12.93 0.10 -24.46
CA ALA A 162 -11.83 -0.15 -25.39
C ALA A 162 -11.58 -1.65 -25.60
N ILE A 163 -11.53 -2.44 -24.51
CA ILE A 163 -11.39 -3.91 -24.59
C ILE A 163 -12.56 -4.54 -25.34
N LEU A 164 -13.79 -4.12 -25.05
CA LEU A 164 -14.99 -4.60 -25.74
C LEU A 164 -15.01 -4.22 -27.23
N ALA A 165 -14.55 -3.02 -27.56
CA ALA A 165 -14.49 -2.50 -28.93
C ALA A 165 -13.23 -2.96 -29.69
N ARG A 166 -12.30 -3.66 -29.04
CA ARG A 166 -10.96 -3.99 -29.56
C ARG A 166 -10.21 -2.77 -30.11
N ARG A 167 -10.35 -1.64 -29.41
CA ARG A 167 -9.62 -0.42 -29.73
C ARG A 167 -8.40 -0.34 -28.83
N GLU A 168 -7.30 0.11 -29.41
CA GLU A 168 -6.22 0.64 -28.58
C GLU A 168 -6.76 1.88 -27.86
N LEU A 169 -6.44 2.02 -26.57
CA LEU A 169 -6.72 3.25 -25.84
C LEU A 169 -5.87 4.35 -26.51
N GLU A 170 -6.50 5.46 -26.91
CA GLU A 170 -5.77 6.63 -27.39
C GLU A 170 -4.82 7.07 -26.26
N GLU A 171 -3.51 7.09 -26.56
CA GLU A 171 -2.47 7.57 -25.63
C GLU A 171 -2.54 9.11 -25.54
N ASP A 172 -3.64 9.66 -25.05
CA ASP A 172 -3.71 11.05 -24.56
C ASP A 172 -3.05 11.16 -23.17
N ALA A 173 -2.07 10.30 -22.89
CA ALA A 173 -1.27 10.36 -21.69
C ALA A 173 -0.30 11.55 -21.80
N PRO A 174 -0.24 12.45 -20.80
CA PRO A 174 0.78 13.47 -20.74
C PRO A 174 2.18 12.92 -21.05
N SER A 175 2.98 13.70 -21.77
CA SER A 175 4.36 13.35 -22.08
C SER A 175 5.14 12.94 -20.82
N ARG A 176 6.13 12.05 -20.95
CA ARG A 176 6.99 11.65 -19.82
C ARG A 176 7.62 12.86 -19.11
N SER A 177 7.97 13.89 -19.88
CA SER A 177 8.50 15.16 -19.37
C SER A 177 7.50 15.92 -18.50
N SER A 178 6.23 15.98 -18.89
CA SER A 178 5.19 16.66 -18.10
C SER A 178 4.86 15.89 -16.82
N GLY A 179 4.80 14.55 -16.86
CA GLY A 179 4.62 13.73 -15.65
C GLY A 179 5.76 13.94 -14.63
N ARG A 180 7.01 14.00 -15.11
CA ARG A 180 8.17 14.28 -14.25
C ARG A 180 8.07 15.66 -13.61
N GLN A 181 7.80 16.69 -14.41
CA GLN A 181 7.69 18.06 -13.92
C GLN A 181 6.58 18.18 -12.88
N ALA A 182 5.44 17.53 -13.11
CA ALA A 182 4.35 17.48 -12.17
C ALA A 182 4.75 16.85 -10.82
N VAL A 183 5.48 15.73 -10.82
CA VAL A 183 5.98 15.13 -9.55
C VAL A 183 6.92 16.08 -8.82
N VAL A 184 7.83 16.75 -9.54
CA VAL A 184 8.73 17.73 -8.93
C VAL A 184 7.95 18.89 -8.32
N GLN A 185 6.91 19.38 -9.00
CA GLN A 185 6.04 20.44 -8.48
C GLN A 185 5.26 20.00 -7.24
N LEU A 186 4.76 18.77 -7.18
CA LEU A 186 4.11 18.26 -5.95
C LEU A 186 5.11 18.11 -4.79
N ILE A 187 6.34 17.68 -5.05
CA ILE A 187 7.40 17.62 -4.04
C ILE A 187 7.78 19.03 -3.56
N ALA A 188 7.86 19.99 -4.47
CA ALA A 188 8.11 21.39 -4.17
C ALA A 188 6.98 21.97 -3.30
N ALA A 189 5.72 21.75 -3.68
CA ALA A 189 4.55 22.11 -2.88
C ALA A 189 4.65 21.57 -1.45
N ALA A 190 5.08 20.31 -1.31
CA ALA A 190 5.15 19.65 -0.02
C ALA A 190 6.30 20.11 0.88
N GLY A 191 7.37 20.62 0.27
CA GLY A 191 8.55 21.08 1.00
C GLY A 191 8.63 22.59 1.20
N LEU A 192 8.30 23.36 0.17
CA LEU A 192 8.36 24.83 0.15
C LEU A 192 7.01 25.48 0.51
N GLY A 193 5.91 24.78 0.29
CA GLY A 193 4.55 25.31 0.41
C GLY A 193 3.93 25.59 -0.96
N ILE A 194 2.59 25.59 -1.02
CA ILE A 194 1.82 25.92 -2.24
C ILE A 194 2.03 27.40 -2.60
N GLU A 195 2.27 28.24 -1.60
CA GLU A 195 2.48 29.67 -1.72
C GLU A 195 3.72 30.00 -2.56
N GLU A 196 4.77 29.18 -2.45
CA GLU A 196 6.02 29.35 -3.20
C GLU A 196 5.88 28.91 -4.65
N ILE A 197 5.14 27.84 -4.91
CA ILE A 197 5.00 27.28 -6.27
C ILE A 197 3.84 27.90 -7.06
N GLY A 198 2.87 28.50 -6.37
CA GLY A 198 1.61 28.98 -6.94
C GLY A 198 0.53 27.88 -7.00
N VAL A 199 -0.70 28.28 -6.69
CA VAL A 199 -1.89 27.40 -6.71
C VAL A 199 -2.12 26.81 -8.11
N ASP A 200 -1.94 27.60 -9.16
CA ASP A 200 -2.14 27.13 -10.54
C ASP A 200 -1.17 26.02 -10.92
N ALA A 201 0.12 26.17 -10.58
CA ALA A 201 1.13 25.15 -10.84
C ALA A 201 0.87 23.86 -10.05
N PHE A 202 0.35 24.00 -8.82
CA PHE A 202 -0.07 22.85 -8.01
C PHE A 202 -1.25 22.10 -8.65
N ILE A 203 -2.29 22.82 -9.09
CA ILE A 203 -3.46 22.25 -9.76
C ILE A 203 -3.05 21.60 -11.08
N GLU A 204 -2.20 22.25 -11.88
CA GLU A 204 -1.70 21.71 -13.14
C GLU A 204 -0.89 20.44 -12.92
N ALA A 205 -0.05 20.39 -11.89
CA ALA A 205 0.70 19.19 -11.52
C ALA A 205 -0.23 18.05 -11.09
N LEU A 206 -1.26 18.35 -10.28
CA LEU A 206 -2.28 17.36 -9.92
C LEU A 206 -3.04 16.89 -11.16
N ALA A 207 -3.46 17.78 -12.06
CA ALA A 207 -4.20 17.44 -13.27
C ALA A 207 -3.35 16.63 -14.26
N THR A 208 -2.04 16.89 -14.31
CA THR A 208 -1.11 16.12 -15.14
C THR A 208 -0.95 14.69 -14.63
N LEU A 209 -0.87 14.49 -13.31
CA LEU A 209 -0.70 13.16 -12.74
C LEU A 209 -2.02 12.40 -12.58
N TYR A 210 -3.11 13.16 -12.44
CA TYR A 210 -4.45 12.68 -12.12
C TYR A 210 -5.50 13.38 -13.01
N PRO A 211 -5.46 13.18 -14.33
CA PRO A 211 -6.33 13.91 -15.28
C PRO A 211 -7.82 13.63 -15.10
N ALA A 212 -8.17 12.52 -14.44
CA ALA A 212 -9.54 12.12 -14.13
C ALA A 212 -10.11 12.77 -12.86
N LEU A 213 -9.29 13.47 -12.05
CA LEU A 213 -9.83 14.27 -10.96
C LEU A 213 -10.54 15.51 -11.56
N PRO A 214 -11.74 15.90 -11.08
CA PRO A 214 -12.44 17.09 -11.53
C PRO A 214 -11.77 18.37 -10.98
N LEU A 215 -10.46 18.52 -11.22
CA LEU A 215 -9.64 19.61 -10.69
C LEU A 215 -9.96 20.96 -11.35
N LYS A 216 -10.52 20.93 -12.57
CA LYS A 216 -11.02 22.13 -13.25
C LYS A 216 -12.25 22.71 -12.54
N ASP A 217 -13.10 21.86 -11.95
CA ASP A 217 -14.20 22.32 -11.10
C ASP A 217 -13.67 22.83 -9.75
N LEU A 218 -12.59 22.24 -9.23
CA LEU A 218 -11.87 22.78 -8.08
C LEU A 218 -11.25 24.15 -8.34
N GLN A 219 -10.78 24.48 -9.55
CA GLN A 219 -10.24 25.81 -9.84
C GLN A 219 -11.31 26.92 -9.66
N GLY A 220 -12.57 26.63 -10.01
CA GLY A 220 -13.72 27.50 -9.73
C GLY A 220 -14.04 27.60 -8.24
N VAL A 221 -13.98 26.49 -7.50
CA VAL A 221 -14.17 26.42 -6.04
C VAL A 221 -13.03 27.11 -5.27
N LEU A 222 -11.80 27.07 -5.78
CA LEU A 222 -10.61 27.71 -5.19
C LEU A 222 -10.60 29.22 -5.42
N SER A 223 -11.30 29.68 -6.46
CA SER A 223 -11.52 31.10 -6.73
C SER A 223 -12.73 31.67 -5.98
N ASP A 224 -13.52 30.82 -5.31
CA ASP A 224 -14.72 31.19 -4.56
C ASP A 224 -14.38 31.45 -3.07
N GLU A 225 -14.57 32.68 -2.61
CA GLU A 225 -14.21 33.12 -1.25
C GLU A 225 -14.89 32.27 -0.15
N ALA A 226 -16.06 31.69 -0.44
CA ALA A 226 -16.84 30.87 0.50
C ALA A 226 -16.23 29.48 0.81
N PHE A 227 -15.43 28.92 -0.10
CA PHE A 227 -14.73 27.63 0.09
C PHE A 227 -13.23 27.78 0.36
N SER A 228 -12.73 29.01 0.24
CA SER A 228 -11.31 29.34 0.38
C SER A 228 -10.69 28.82 1.67
N GLY A 229 -11.36 28.88 2.82
CA GLY A 229 -10.77 28.52 4.12
C GLY A 229 -10.61 27.00 4.36
N GLU A 230 -11.63 26.19 4.09
CA GLU A 230 -11.59 24.75 4.34
C GLU A 230 -10.80 24.00 3.27
N MET A 231 -10.88 24.43 2.01
CA MET A 231 -10.14 23.82 0.92
C MET A 231 -8.66 24.24 0.95
N ASP A 232 -8.33 25.49 1.28
CA ASP A 232 -6.93 25.90 1.55
C ASP A 232 -6.34 25.10 2.72
N ALA A 233 -7.12 24.86 3.78
CA ALA A 233 -6.69 23.98 4.88
C ALA A 233 -6.45 22.54 4.41
N LEU A 234 -7.31 22.00 3.54
CA LEU A 234 -7.19 20.65 3.00
C LEU A 234 -6.03 20.51 2.00
N LEU A 235 -5.81 21.50 1.13
CA LEU A 235 -4.67 21.56 0.22
C LEU A 235 -3.36 21.76 0.99
N LYS A 236 -3.34 22.63 2.01
CA LYS A 236 -2.21 22.76 2.94
C LYS A 236 -1.99 21.48 3.72
N GLN A 237 -3.02 20.73 4.09
CA GLN A 237 -2.87 19.43 4.74
C GLN A 237 -2.30 18.39 3.78
N PHE A 238 -2.72 18.40 2.51
CA PHE A 238 -2.23 17.50 1.47
C PHE A 238 -0.77 17.82 1.09
N ALA A 239 -0.43 19.11 0.95
CA ALA A 239 0.93 19.56 0.70
C ALA A 239 1.82 19.32 1.92
N ARG A 240 1.37 19.64 3.14
CA ARG A 240 2.14 19.39 4.38
C ARG A 240 2.13 17.93 4.81
N PHE A 241 1.77 16.99 3.94
CA PHE A 241 1.86 15.58 4.23
C PHE A 241 3.28 15.22 4.70
N ASP A 242 3.38 15.02 6.02
CA ASP A 242 4.61 14.67 6.71
C ASP A 242 4.40 13.29 7.34
N GLY A 243 4.49 12.28 6.49
CA GLY A 243 4.35 10.90 6.91
C GLY A 243 5.31 10.42 8.00
N PRO A 244 6.59 10.83 8.04
CA PRO A 244 7.51 10.39 9.08
C PRO A 244 7.08 10.75 10.51
N PRO A 245 6.68 11.99 10.85
CA PRO A 245 6.15 12.29 12.19
C PRO A 245 4.91 11.48 12.55
N ALA A 246 3.97 11.31 11.62
CA ALA A 246 2.75 10.54 11.87
C ALA A 246 3.05 9.08 12.24
N ILE A 247 3.92 8.42 11.46
CA ILE A 247 4.38 7.04 11.72
C ILE A 247 5.16 6.92 13.03
N GLN A 248 5.98 7.92 13.36
CA GLN A 248 6.79 7.94 14.59
C GLN A 248 5.94 8.10 15.85
N SER A 249 4.89 8.92 15.78
CA SER A 249 3.99 9.14 16.91
C SER A 249 2.89 8.08 17.05
N ALA A 250 2.66 7.28 16.01
CA ALA A 250 1.54 6.35 15.99
C ALA A 250 1.67 5.24 17.04
N GLY A 251 0.54 4.86 17.63
CA GLY A 251 0.45 3.59 18.35
C GLY A 251 0.42 2.40 17.39
N ILE A 252 0.78 1.20 17.87
CA ILE A 252 0.69 -0.01 17.05
C ILE A 252 -0.74 -0.30 16.57
N ASP A 253 -1.75 0.06 17.38
CA ASP A 253 -3.15 -0.14 17.01
C ASP A 253 -3.59 0.81 15.88
N GLU A 254 -3.04 2.02 15.83
CA GLU A 254 -3.27 2.95 14.71
C GLU A 254 -2.62 2.41 13.43
N LEU A 255 -1.40 1.86 13.52
CA LEU A 255 -0.75 1.20 12.38
C LEU A 255 -1.54 -0.03 11.88
N ARG A 256 -2.12 -0.80 12.80
CA ARG A 256 -3.00 -1.93 12.45
C ARG A 256 -4.28 -1.45 11.79
N GLN A 257 -4.88 -0.37 12.27
CA GLN A 257 -6.06 0.23 11.66
C GLN A 257 -5.74 0.74 10.24
N ALA A 258 -4.61 1.43 10.05
CA ALA A 258 -4.16 1.87 8.74
C ALA A 258 -3.92 0.70 7.78
N ARG A 259 -3.35 -0.42 8.27
CA ARG A 259 -3.21 -1.67 7.50
C ARG A 259 -4.58 -2.23 7.08
N THR A 260 -5.56 -2.24 7.97
CA THR A 260 -6.93 -2.68 7.67
C THR A 260 -7.57 -1.80 6.59
N VAL A 261 -7.49 -0.48 6.73
CA VAL A 261 -7.98 0.50 5.75
C VAL A 261 -7.30 0.29 4.39
N LEU A 262 -5.98 0.10 4.38
CA LEU A 262 -5.23 -0.19 3.16
C LEU A 262 -5.77 -1.44 2.45
N TYR A 263 -6.02 -2.53 3.18
CA TYR A 263 -6.57 -3.75 2.58
C TYR A 263 -8.00 -3.62 2.11
N GLN A 264 -8.85 -2.91 2.85
CA GLN A 264 -10.24 -2.64 2.46
C GLN A 264 -10.28 -1.85 1.14
N LEU A 265 -9.59 -0.72 1.08
CA LEU A 265 -9.51 0.11 -0.13
C LEU A 265 -8.89 -0.65 -1.30
N SER A 266 -7.88 -1.48 -1.03
CA SER A 266 -7.25 -2.33 -2.05
C SER A 266 -8.20 -3.40 -2.58
N GLY A 267 -9.02 -4.00 -1.73
CA GLY A 267 -10.05 -4.96 -2.11
C GLY A 267 -11.12 -4.31 -2.96
N VAL A 268 -11.61 -3.13 -2.57
CA VAL A 268 -12.57 -2.36 -3.37
C VAL A 268 -11.96 -2.00 -4.73
N ALA A 269 -10.71 -1.53 -4.75
CA ALA A 269 -10.01 -1.21 -5.98
C ALA A 269 -9.80 -2.44 -6.88
N ALA A 270 -9.63 -3.64 -6.30
CA ALA A 270 -9.58 -4.90 -7.06
C ALA A 270 -10.89 -5.18 -7.79
N PHE A 271 -12.04 -5.02 -7.12
CA PHE A 271 -13.35 -5.18 -7.75
C PHE A 271 -13.61 -4.10 -8.80
N TYR A 272 -13.30 -2.84 -8.47
CA TYR A 272 -13.42 -1.71 -9.38
C TYR A 272 -12.59 -1.93 -10.65
N ARG A 273 -11.31 -2.31 -10.52
CA ARG A 273 -10.45 -2.67 -11.65
C ARG A 273 -10.93 -3.92 -12.39
N GLY A 274 -11.45 -4.90 -11.67
CA GLY A 274 -12.01 -6.13 -12.21
C GLY A 274 -13.09 -5.84 -13.27
N TYR A 275 -13.89 -4.80 -13.07
CA TYR A 275 -14.86 -4.35 -14.07
C TYR A 275 -14.20 -3.99 -15.41
N ALA A 276 -13.08 -3.28 -15.43
CA ALA A 276 -12.39 -3.04 -16.70
C ALA A 276 -11.90 -4.35 -17.35
N LEU A 277 -11.49 -5.30 -16.51
CA LEU A 277 -11.04 -6.63 -16.90
C LEU A 277 -12.19 -7.61 -17.16
N LEU A 278 -13.30 -7.11 -17.73
CA LEU A 278 -14.46 -7.89 -18.15
C LEU A 278 -15.16 -8.69 -17.04
N MET A 279 -14.94 -8.39 -15.75
CA MET A 279 -15.71 -9.00 -14.67
C MET A 279 -17.22 -8.80 -14.91
N PRO A 280 -18.07 -9.85 -14.72
CA PRO A 280 -19.51 -9.69 -14.84
C PRO A 280 -20.01 -8.60 -13.90
N ASP A 281 -20.92 -7.77 -14.39
CA ASP A 281 -21.41 -6.61 -13.64
C ASP A 281 -22.69 -6.99 -12.88
N THR A 282 -22.52 -7.55 -11.68
CA THR A 282 -23.65 -7.86 -10.79
C THR A 282 -24.29 -6.57 -10.26
N ALA A 283 -25.50 -6.68 -9.70
CA ALA A 283 -26.13 -5.54 -9.03
C ALA A 283 -25.26 -4.97 -7.89
N GLY A 284 -24.53 -5.82 -7.16
CA GLY A 284 -23.61 -5.41 -6.10
C GLY A 284 -22.38 -4.66 -6.64
N LEU A 285 -21.74 -5.18 -7.70
CA LEU A 285 -20.59 -4.54 -8.33
C LEU A 285 -20.97 -3.22 -9.00
N ALA A 286 -22.12 -3.15 -9.66
CA ALA A 286 -22.64 -1.92 -10.25
C ALA A 286 -22.93 -0.85 -9.18
N ALA A 287 -23.54 -1.23 -8.06
CA ALA A 287 -23.79 -0.32 -6.94
C ALA A 287 -22.48 0.17 -6.29
N LEU A 288 -21.50 -0.72 -6.10
CA LEU A 288 -20.17 -0.33 -5.60
C LEU A 288 -19.48 0.65 -6.54
N ARG A 289 -19.50 0.39 -7.85
CA ARG A 289 -18.92 1.28 -8.87
C ARG A 289 -19.60 2.64 -8.85
N ALA A 290 -20.94 2.68 -8.89
CA ALA A 290 -21.70 3.92 -8.83
C ALA A 290 -21.34 4.75 -7.58
N ARG A 291 -21.17 4.09 -6.42
CA ARG A 291 -20.74 4.79 -5.20
C ARG A 291 -19.32 5.32 -5.29
N VAL A 292 -18.40 4.57 -5.89
CA VAL A 292 -17.02 5.03 -6.14
C VAL A 292 -17.00 6.26 -7.06
N ASP A 293 -17.80 6.24 -8.12
CA ASP A 293 -17.89 7.33 -9.09
C ASP A 293 -18.54 8.58 -8.47
N GLU A 294 -19.61 8.42 -7.67
CA GLU A 294 -20.25 9.50 -6.91
C GLU A 294 -19.28 10.20 -5.95
N LEU A 295 -18.40 9.43 -5.31
CA LEU A 295 -17.36 9.94 -4.41
C LEU A 295 -16.15 10.51 -5.16
N GLY A 296 -16.07 10.38 -6.49
CA GLY A 296 -14.89 10.73 -7.28
C GLY A 296 -13.64 9.93 -6.87
N ALA A 297 -13.82 8.74 -6.30
CA ALA A 297 -12.76 8.01 -5.61
C ALA A 297 -12.03 6.98 -6.49
N GLY A 298 -12.48 6.75 -7.72
CA GLY A 298 -11.92 5.72 -8.61
C GLY A 298 -10.42 5.86 -8.80
N HIS A 299 -9.94 7.09 -8.95
CA HIS A 299 -8.53 7.36 -9.13
C HIS A 299 -7.68 7.08 -7.89
N LEU A 300 -8.15 7.53 -6.72
CA LEU A 300 -7.51 7.28 -5.44
C LEU A 300 -7.44 5.78 -5.16
N LEU A 301 -8.50 5.03 -5.46
CA LEU A 301 -8.53 3.58 -5.32
C LEU A 301 -7.50 2.91 -6.24
N MET A 302 -7.33 3.40 -7.46
CA MET A 302 -6.32 2.88 -8.38
C MET A 302 -4.91 3.14 -7.88
N MET A 303 -4.62 4.31 -7.32
CA MET A 303 -3.36 4.59 -6.64
C MET A 303 -3.14 3.66 -5.43
N VAL A 304 -4.15 3.52 -4.56
CA VAL A 304 -4.07 2.66 -3.35
C VAL A 304 -3.86 1.19 -3.72
N SER A 305 -4.49 0.70 -4.79
CA SER A 305 -4.26 -0.67 -5.26
C SER A 305 -2.83 -0.92 -5.73
N GLY A 306 -2.15 0.12 -6.25
CA GLY A 306 -0.72 0.07 -6.53
C GLY A 306 0.10 -0.17 -5.26
N TRP A 307 -0.33 0.34 -4.12
CA TRP A 307 0.41 0.21 -2.85
C TRP A 307 0.37 -1.20 -2.24
N SER A 308 -0.72 -1.93 -2.44
CA SER A 308 -0.88 -3.26 -1.84
C SER A 308 -0.60 -4.42 -2.81
N MET A 309 -0.87 -4.25 -4.11
CA MET A 309 -0.82 -5.36 -5.07
C MET A 309 0.56 -5.64 -5.65
N THR A 310 1.47 -4.66 -5.65
CA THR A 310 2.81 -4.82 -6.25
C THR A 310 3.73 -5.76 -5.47
N ARG A 311 3.31 -6.22 -4.27
CA ARG A 311 4.14 -6.98 -3.31
C ARG A 311 5.46 -6.30 -2.95
N ARG A 312 5.62 -5.01 -3.25
CA ARG A 312 6.81 -4.25 -2.90
C ARG A 312 6.60 -3.68 -1.51
N THR A 313 7.45 -4.08 -0.58
CA THR A 313 7.43 -3.60 0.81
C THR A 313 7.44 -2.08 0.94
N ARG A 314 8.08 -1.39 -0.01
CA ARG A 314 8.13 0.08 -0.04
C ARG A 314 6.74 0.68 -0.27
N ASP A 315 6.01 0.10 -1.21
CA ASP A 315 4.70 0.58 -1.61
C ASP A 315 3.70 0.32 -0.47
N PHE A 316 3.82 -0.81 0.23
CA PHE A 316 3.05 -1.08 1.45
C PHE A 316 3.30 -0.03 2.55
N ALA A 317 4.56 0.33 2.81
CA ALA A 317 4.88 1.34 3.81
C ALA A 317 4.36 2.74 3.43
N ALA A 318 4.40 3.09 2.14
CA ALA A 318 3.78 4.31 1.64
C ALA A 318 2.24 4.27 1.76
N GLY A 319 1.63 3.11 1.51
CA GLY A 319 0.20 2.90 1.66
C GLY A 319 -0.28 3.02 3.10
N LEU A 320 0.48 2.51 4.07
CA LEU A 320 0.14 2.68 5.49
C LEU A 320 0.05 4.16 5.86
N ASP A 321 1.03 4.94 5.43
CA ASP A 321 1.09 6.38 5.69
C ASP A 321 -0.12 7.14 5.11
N GLY A 322 -0.49 6.83 3.87
CA GLY A 322 -1.70 7.36 3.24
C GLY A 322 -2.98 6.93 3.97
N CYS A 323 -3.04 5.68 4.43
CA CYS A 323 -4.20 5.12 5.12
C CYS A 323 -4.35 5.52 6.59
N MET A 324 -3.34 6.18 7.17
CA MET A 324 -3.45 6.85 8.48
C MET A 324 -4.21 8.17 8.40
N GLN A 325 -4.46 8.69 7.20
CA GLN A 325 -5.12 9.98 7.03
C GLN A 325 -6.63 9.89 7.27
N PRO A 326 -7.27 10.92 7.86
CA PRO A 326 -8.71 10.92 8.12
C PRO A 326 -9.58 10.70 6.87
N TRP A 327 -9.13 11.17 5.70
CA TRP A 327 -9.86 10.96 4.44
C TRP A 327 -9.88 9.48 4.04
N ALA A 328 -8.80 8.73 4.27
CA ALA A 328 -8.71 7.33 3.89
C ALA A 328 -9.61 6.47 4.76
N VAL A 329 -9.68 6.77 6.06
CA VAL A 329 -10.60 6.11 6.99
C VAL A 329 -12.05 6.37 6.57
N ARG A 330 -12.44 7.63 6.33
CA ARG A 330 -13.80 7.97 5.89
C ARG A 330 -14.18 7.31 4.57
N LEU A 331 -13.27 7.31 3.59
CA LEU A 331 -13.50 6.65 2.31
C LEU A 331 -13.69 5.14 2.49
N SER A 332 -12.86 4.51 3.32
CA SER A 332 -12.97 3.08 3.61
C SER A 332 -14.29 2.75 4.30
N ASP A 333 -14.68 3.51 5.33
CA ASP A 333 -15.93 3.30 6.05
C ASP A 333 -17.14 3.38 5.13
N GLU A 334 -17.15 4.37 4.23
CA GLU A 334 -18.25 4.58 3.29
C GLU A 334 -18.36 3.44 2.27
N LEU A 335 -17.23 3.00 1.69
CA LEU A 335 -17.20 1.90 0.72
C LEU A 335 -17.50 0.55 1.38
N MET A 336 -16.98 0.32 2.58
CA MET A 336 -17.26 -0.89 3.34
C MET A 336 -18.72 -0.94 3.82
N LYS A 337 -19.34 0.21 4.10
CA LYS A 337 -20.79 0.30 4.35
C LYS A 337 -21.58 -0.07 3.10
N GLN A 338 -21.24 0.47 1.93
CA GLN A 338 -21.86 0.08 0.67
C GLN A 338 -21.76 -1.43 0.40
N MET A 339 -20.62 -2.05 0.71
CA MET A 339 -20.45 -3.50 0.55
C MET A 339 -21.26 -4.34 1.55
N ARG A 340 -21.53 -3.84 2.75
CA ARG A 340 -22.32 -4.55 3.76
C ARG A 340 -23.82 -4.39 3.57
N ASP A 341 -24.26 -3.18 3.27
CA ASP A 341 -25.68 -2.80 3.23
C ASP A 341 -26.26 -2.94 1.81
N GLY A 342 -25.39 -3.01 0.79
CA GLY A 342 -25.77 -3.17 -0.61
C GLY A 342 -26.01 -4.62 -1.04
N PRO A 343 -26.35 -4.85 -2.32
CA PRO A 343 -26.51 -6.18 -2.86
C PRO A 343 -25.19 -6.98 -2.80
N PRO A 344 -25.24 -8.32 -2.70
CA PRO A 344 -24.05 -9.17 -2.71
C PRO A 344 -23.16 -8.88 -3.93
N LEU A 345 -21.85 -8.72 -3.71
CA LEU A 345 -20.91 -8.40 -4.79
C LEU A 345 -20.85 -9.50 -5.86
N LEU A 346 -20.82 -10.77 -5.46
CA LEU A 346 -20.60 -11.90 -6.38
C LEU A 346 -21.85 -12.76 -6.59
N GLY A 347 -23.00 -12.34 -6.04
CA GLY A 347 -24.26 -13.08 -6.13
C GLY A 347 -25.14 -12.60 -7.28
N GLY A 348 -25.83 -13.54 -7.92
CA GLY A 348 -26.97 -13.25 -8.79
C GLY A 348 -28.26 -13.08 -7.99
N PRO A 349 -29.38 -12.70 -8.65
CA PRO A 349 -30.68 -12.57 -7.99
C PRO A 349 -31.24 -13.91 -7.42
N ASP A 350 -30.69 -15.05 -7.85
CA ASP A 350 -31.11 -16.39 -7.44
C ASP A 350 -29.96 -17.14 -6.73
N ASP A 351 -30.29 -17.99 -5.75
CA ASP A 351 -29.37 -18.82 -4.94
C ASP A 351 -28.45 -19.77 -5.77
N ALA A 352 -28.64 -19.87 -7.08
CA ALA A 352 -27.82 -20.67 -8.00
C ALA A 352 -26.48 -20.01 -8.39
N HIS A 353 -26.33 -18.69 -8.22
CA HIS A 353 -25.08 -17.99 -8.55
C HIS A 353 -24.22 -17.81 -7.31
N THR A 354 -23.34 -18.79 -7.07
CA THR A 354 -22.34 -18.73 -6.00
C THR A 354 -21.10 -17.95 -6.47
N ALA A 355 -20.23 -17.57 -5.52
CA ALA A 355 -18.96 -16.94 -5.87
C ALA A 355 -18.07 -17.84 -6.75
N GLU A 356 -18.23 -19.16 -6.65
CA GLU A 356 -17.50 -20.14 -7.47
C GLU A 356 -17.96 -20.10 -8.93
N THR A 357 -19.28 -20.18 -9.17
CA THR A 357 -19.83 -20.12 -10.53
C THR A 357 -19.56 -18.75 -11.18
N PHE A 358 -19.61 -17.66 -10.41
CA PHE A 358 -19.20 -16.34 -10.87
C PHE A 358 -17.74 -16.31 -11.38
N MET A 359 -16.82 -16.92 -10.64
CA MET A 359 -15.40 -16.96 -11.02
C MET A 359 -15.17 -17.83 -12.25
N GLU A 360 -15.89 -18.94 -12.39
CA GLU A 360 -15.87 -19.78 -13.59
C GLU A 360 -16.34 -19.01 -14.83
N ASP A 361 -17.45 -18.28 -14.73
CA ASP A 361 -18.00 -17.46 -15.81
C ASP A 361 -17.02 -16.35 -16.23
N TRP A 362 -16.39 -15.70 -15.26
CA TRP A 362 -15.41 -14.66 -15.53
C TRP A 362 -14.17 -15.22 -16.25
N VAL A 363 -13.64 -16.36 -15.81
CA VAL A 363 -12.51 -17.04 -16.48
C VAL A 363 -12.90 -17.51 -17.89
N ALA A 364 -14.12 -17.99 -18.10
CA ALA A 364 -14.62 -18.37 -19.42
C ALA A 364 -14.71 -17.17 -20.38
N MET A 365 -15.12 -15.99 -19.90
CA MET A 365 -15.12 -14.77 -20.70
C MET A 365 -13.73 -14.36 -21.19
N PHE A 366 -12.69 -14.53 -20.37
CA PHE A 366 -11.32 -14.29 -20.82
C PHE A 366 -10.89 -15.23 -21.93
N LYS A 367 -11.13 -16.53 -21.76
CA LYS A 367 -10.74 -17.57 -22.75
C LYS A 367 -11.44 -17.41 -24.10
N THR A 368 -12.66 -16.87 -24.11
CA THR A 368 -13.44 -16.68 -25.33
C THR A 368 -13.12 -15.36 -26.04
N ARG A 369 -12.61 -14.35 -25.32
CA ARG A 369 -12.42 -12.99 -25.86
C ARG A 369 -10.96 -12.60 -26.09
N ILE A 370 -10.01 -13.28 -25.44
CA ILE A 370 -8.57 -13.15 -25.68
C ILE A 370 -8.11 -14.44 -26.38
N PRO A 371 -7.79 -14.41 -27.70
CA PRO A 371 -7.26 -15.57 -28.40
C PRO A 371 -5.96 -16.03 -27.75
N ALA A 372 -5.74 -17.34 -27.67
CA ALA A 372 -4.40 -17.88 -27.47
C ALA A 372 -3.61 -17.58 -28.75
N GLU A 373 -2.61 -16.71 -28.66
CA GLU A 373 -1.58 -16.56 -29.70
C GLU A 373 -0.68 -17.80 -29.76
#